data_AF-L9Y8F5-F1
#
_entry.id   AF-L9Y8F5-F1
#
_cell.length_a   1.000
_cell.length_b   1.000
_cell.length_c   1.000
_cell.angle_alpha   90.00
_cell.angle_beta   90.00
_cell.angle_gamma   90.00
#
_symmetry.space_group_name_H-M   'P 1'
#
loop_
_entity.id
_entity.type
_entity.pdbx_description
1 polymer ?
#
loop_
_entity_poly.entity_id
_entity_poly.type
_entity_poly.pdbx_seq_one_letter_code
_entity_poly.pdbx_strand_id
1 'polypeptide(L)'
;MTDRPPSPSTPTAGPAIIDTALEDAIVATTPQLADSIEDALGCRLNESVFEDLLLELDRREYVDWVTVTQGGDYVWDLSDSPDRISEAIADIIVSRLESWLAGED
;
A
#
# COMPACT_ATOMS: atom_id res chain seq x y z
N MET A 1 56.31 -25.82 15.02
CA MET A 1 55.00 -25.96 15.68
C MET A 1 54.29 -24.63 15.53
N THR A 2 53.41 -24.50 14.55
CA THR A 2 52.61 -23.30 14.33
C THR A 2 51.17 -23.67 14.61
N ASP A 3 50.70 -23.21 15.76
CA ASP A 3 49.35 -23.40 16.29
C ASP A 3 48.37 -22.65 15.38
N ARG A 4 47.51 -23.39 14.67
CA ARG A 4 46.48 -22.80 13.80
C ARG A 4 45.25 -22.52 14.67
N PRO A 5 44.74 -21.27 14.69
CA PRO A 5 43.54 -20.98 15.45
C PRO A 5 42.33 -21.72 14.87
N PRO A 6 41.37 -22.16 15.70
CA PRO A 6 40.19 -22.87 15.25
C PRO A 6 39.33 -21.95 14.36
N SER A 7 38.76 -22.53 13.30
CA SER A 7 37.82 -21.81 12.43
C SER A 7 36.59 -21.38 13.22
N PRO A 8 36.05 -20.16 13.00
CA PRO A 8 34.82 -19.73 13.66
C PRO A 8 33.66 -20.63 13.23
N SER A 9 32.81 -20.98 14.19
CA SER A 9 31.59 -21.77 13.96
C SER A 9 30.70 -21.04 12.96
N THR A 10 30.20 -21.77 11.97
CA THR A 10 29.16 -21.31 11.03
C THR A 10 27.99 -20.75 11.82
N PRO A 11 27.43 -19.57 11.47
CA PRO A 11 26.24 -19.06 12.11
C PRO A 11 25.12 -20.08 11.93
N THR A 12 24.58 -20.58 13.03
CA THR A 12 23.30 -21.29 13.02
C THR A 12 22.31 -20.36 12.32
N ALA A 13 21.74 -20.80 11.20
CA ALA A 13 20.66 -20.10 10.54
C ALA A 13 19.60 -19.81 11.61
N GLY A 14 19.40 -18.53 11.91
CA GLY A 14 18.29 -18.09 12.75
C GLY A 14 16.99 -18.55 12.11
N PRO A 15 15.88 -18.60 12.87
CA PRO A 15 14.59 -18.91 12.29
C PRO A 15 14.37 -17.96 11.12
N ALA A 16 14.19 -18.52 9.92
CA ALA A 16 13.69 -17.73 8.81
C ALA A 16 12.31 -17.27 9.25
N ILE A 17 12.18 -15.97 9.54
CA ILE A 17 10.88 -15.32 9.59
C ILE A 17 10.46 -15.27 8.12
N ILE A 18 9.89 -16.37 7.64
CA ILE A 18 9.21 -16.39 6.36
C ILE A 18 7.91 -15.65 6.66
N ASP A 19 7.91 -14.35 6.42
CA ASP A 19 6.71 -13.54 6.52
C ASP A 19 5.83 -13.85 5.31
N THR A 20 5.18 -15.01 5.34
CA THR A 20 4.28 -15.50 4.29
C THR A 20 3.05 -14.60 4.11
N ALA A 21 2.82 -13.64 5.00
CA ALA A 21 1.74 -12.66 4.84
C ALA A 21 2.06 -11.62 3.75
N LEU A 22 3.34 -11.42 3.43
CA LEU A 22 3.77 -10.43 2.42
C LEU A 22 3.66 -10.93 0.98
N GLU A 23 3.42 -12.22 0.73
CA GLU A 23 3.40 -12.78 -0.64
C GLU A 23 2.14 -12.38 -1.43
N ASP A 24 1.04 -12.04 -0.74
CA ASP A 24 -0.20 -11.50 -1.33
C ASP A 24 -0.42 -10.00 -1.02
N ALA A 25 0.46 -9.39 -0.22
CA ALA A 25 0.31 -8.01 0.19
C ALA A 25 0.67 -7.04 -0.96
N ILE A 26 -0.26 -6.17 -1.33
CA ILE A 26 -0.02 -5.15 -2.35
C ILE A 26 0.60 -3.93 -1.67
N VAL A 27 1.92 -3.97 -1.48
CA VAL A 27 2.68 -2.89 -0.81
C VAL A 27 3.45 -2.07 -1.83
N ALA A 28 3.32 -0.74 -1.76
CA ALA A 28 4.01 0.18 -2.67
C ALA A 28 4.36 1.51 -2.00
N THR A 29 5.42 2.15 -2.48
CA THR A 29 5.76 3.52 -2.07
C THR A 29 4.95 4.57 -2.85
N THR A 30 4.86 5.80 -2.34
CA THR A 30 4.21 6.92 -3.07
C THR A 30 4.75 7.06 -4.52
N PRO A 31 6.08 7.07 -4.77
CA PRO A 31 6.61 7.13 -6.14
C PRO A 31 6.19 5.94 -7.01
N GLN A 32 6.20 4.72 -6.46
CA GLN A 32 5.80 3.51 -7.19
C GLN A 32 4.33 3.54 -7.60
N LEU A 33 3.47 4.06 -6.73
CA LEU A 33 2.05 4.26 -7.04
C LEU A 33 1.85 5.35 -8.08
N ALA A 34 2.59 6.45 -7.96
CA ALA A 34 2.52 7.54 -8.93
C ALA A 34 2.90 7.03 -10.33
N ASP A 35 4.04 6.35 -10.46
CA ASP A 35 4.51 5.78 -11.73
C ASP A 35 3.49 4.80 -12.33
N SER A 36 2.92 3.92 -11.51
CA SER A 36 1.90 2.96 -11.94
C SER A 36 0.63 3.63 -12.48
N ILE A 37 0.13 4.66 -11.79
CA ILE A 37 -1.06 5.41 -12.21
C ILE A 37 -0.77 6.24 -13.47
N GLU A 38 0.39 6.88 -13.53
CA GLU A 38 0.83 7.65 -14.70
C GLU A 38 0.95 6.76 -15.94
N ASP A 39 1.49 5.55 -15.81
CA ASP A 39 1.59 4.58 -16.91
C ASP A 39 0.20 4.10 -17.35
N ALA A 40 -0.68 3.78 -16.40
CA ALA A 40 -2.03 3.28 -16.69
C ALA A 40 -2.94 4.36 -17.34
N LEU A 41 -2.81 5.63 -16.92
CA LEU A 41 -3.70 6.71 -17.35
C LEU A 41 -3.06 7.63 -18.41
N GLY A 42 -1.76 7.48 -18.68
CA GLY A 42 -1.02 8.35 -19.60
C GLY A 42 -0.95 9.82 -19.12
N CYS A 43 -0.98 10.05 -17.81
CA CYS A 43 -0.97 11.38 -17.20
C CYS A 43 0.34 11.64 -16.43
N ARG A 44 0.47 12.86 -15.88
CA ARG A 44 1.51 13.20 -14.92
C ARG A 44 0.86 13.69 -13.64
N LEU A 45 1.22 13.08 -12.53
CA LEU A 45 0.78 13.43 -11.19
C LEU A 45 1.76 14.43 -10.59
N ASN A 46 1.21 15.36 -9.82
CA ASN A 46 2.02 16.15 -8.93
C ASN A 46 2.22 15.33 -7.64
N GLU A 47 3.45 14.96 -7.35
CA GLU A 47 3.78 14.04 -6.26
C GLU A 47 3.31 14.55 -4.89
N SER A 48 3.44 15.85 -4.59
CA SER A 48 2.98 16.39 -3.30
C SER A 48 1.46 16.37 -3.18
N VAL A 49 0.74 16.66 -4.27
CA VAL A 49 -0.73 16.60 -4.29
C VAL A 49 -1.21 15.14 -4.19
N PHE A 50 -0.48 14.23 -4.82
CA PHE A 50 -0.80 12.81 -4.76
C PHE A 50 -0.56 12.23 -3.37
N GLU A 51 0.53 12.60 -2.71
CA GLU A 51 0.78 12.22 -1.31
C GLU A 51 -0.30 12.77 -0.37
N ASP A 52 -0.69 14.04 -0.51
CA ASP A 52 -1.80 14.63 0.25
C ASP A 52 -3.11 13.86 0.05
N LEU A 53 -3.37 13.39 -1.17
CA LEU A 53 -4.53 12.55 -1.48
C LEU A 53 -4.45 11.19 -0.79
N LEU A 54 -3.30 10.51 -0.83
CA LEU A 54 -3.12 9.22 -0.16
C LEU A 54 -3.30 9.33 1.35
N LEU A 55 -2.79 10.41 1.96
CA LEU A 55 -3.01 10.69 3.38
C LEU A 55 -4.48 10.92 3.73
N GLU A 56 -5.25 11.56 2.85
CA GLU A 56 -6.69 11.72 3.07
C GLU A 56 -7.46 10.41 2.86
N LEU A 57 -7.03 9.57 1.92
CA LEU A 57 -7.59 8.23 1.73
C LEU A 57 -7.32 7.34 2.96
N ASP A 58 -6.14 7.44 3.56
CA ASP A 58 -5.78 6.74 4.79
C ASP A 58 -6.63 7.17 5.98
N ARG A 59 -6.89 8.47 6.15
CA ARG A 59 -7.81 8.98 7.18
C ARG A 59 -9.23 8.45 7.06
N ARG A 60 -9.62 8.01 5.86
CA ARG A 60 -10.92 7.42 5.55
C ARG A 60 -10.86 5.90 5.46
N GLU A 61 -9.74 5.31 5.87
CA GLU A 61 -9.50 3.87 5.91
C GLU A 61 -9.56 3.20 4.53
N TYR A 62 -9.31 3.94 3.44
CA TYR A 62 -9.33 3.37 2.07
C TYR A 62 -7.99 2.78 1.64
N VAL A 63 -6.89 3.30 2.15
CA VAL A 63 -5.52 2.80 1.97
C VAL A 63 -4.87 2.80 3.34
N ASP A 64 -3.90 1.93 3.59
CA ASP A 64 -3.29 1.84 4.92
C ASP A 64 -1.85 2.32 4.87
N TRP A 65 -1.52 3.41 5.57
CA TRP A 65 -0.13 3.81 5.76
C TRP A 65 0.59 2.82 6.69
N VAL A 66 1.71 2.27 6.21
CA VAL A 66 2.48 1.26 6.94
C VAL A 66 3.67 1.88 7.67
N THR A 67 4.51 2.60 6.94
CA THR A 67 5.79 3.13 7.44
C THR A 67 6.39 4.14 6.46
N VAL A 68 7.58 4.66 6.80
CA VAL A 68 8.41 5.48 5.91
C VAL A 68 9.73 4.74 5.66
N THR A 69 10.18 4.70 4.41
CA THR A 69 11.46 4.09 4.04
C THR A 69 12.63 4.87 4.64
N GLN A 70 13.84 4.29 4.64
CA GLN A 70 15.04 5.04 5.03
C GLN A 70 15.29 6.27 4.12
N GLY A 71 14.79 6.25 2.88
CA GLY A 71 14.88 7.36 1.93
C GLY A 71 13.87 8.48 2.17
N GLY A 72 12.87 8.25 3.03
CA GLY A 72 11.81 9.21 3.32
C GLY A 72 10.51 8.97 2.56
N ASP A 73 10.39 7.90 1.78
CA ASP A 73 9.17 7.60 1.03
C ASP A 73 8.12 6.95 1.92
N TYR A 74 6.87 7.39 1.83
CA TYR A 74 5.74 6.72 2.47
C TYR A 74 5.47 5.38 1.81
N VAL A 75 5.19 4.36 2.63
CA VAL A 75 4.84 3.00 2.21
C VAL A 75 3.38 2.74 2.55
N TRP A 76 2.64 2.22 1.56
CA TRP A 76 1.20 1.98 1.63
C TRP A 76 0.91 0.50 1.41
N ASP A 77 0.01 -0.05 2.22
CA ASP A 77 -0.62 -1.34 1.97
C ASP A 77 -1.98 -1.09 1.30
N LEU A 78 -2.15 -1.71 0.14
CA LEU A 78 -3.33 -1.59 -0.71
C LEU A 78 -4.10 -2.90 -0.83
N SER A 79 -3.80 -3.89 0.01
CA SER A 79 -4.36 -5.25 -0.11
C SER A 79 -5.89 -5.24 0.00
N ASP A 80 -6.43 -4.46 0.94
CA ASP A 80 -7.89 -4.31 1.13
C ASP A 80 -8.48 -3.14 0.33
N SER A 81 -7.64 -2.27 -0.26
CA SER A 81 -8.10 -1.03 -0.90
C SER A 81 -9.11 -1.26 -2.02
N PRO A 82 -8.96 -2.24 -2.93
CA PRO A 82 -9.97 -2.51 -3.96
C PRO A 82 -11.36 -2.76 -3.37
N ASP A 83 -11.45 -3.58 -2.31
CA ASP A 83 -12.72 -3.92 -1.68
C ASP A 83 -13.33 -2.69 -1.00
N ARG A 84 -12.56 -1.98 -0.17
CA ARG A 84 -13.02 -0.78 0.56
C ARG A 84 -13.46 0.34 -0.38
N ILE A 85 -12.72 0.59 -1.47
CA ILE A 85 -13.07 1.58 -2.48
C ILE A 85 -14.33 1.15 -3.25
N SER A 86 -14.42 -0.13 -3.62
CA SER A 86 -15.58 -0.64 -4.36
C SER A 86 -16.88 -0.55 -3.55
N GLU A 87 -16.82 -0.84 -2.25
CA GLU A 87 -17.96 -0.72 -1.33
C GLU A 87 -18.42 0.74 -1.22
N ALA A 88 -17.49 1.68 -1.01
CA ALA A 88 -17.84 3.11 -0.94
C ALA A 88 -18.47 3.64 -2.24
N ILE A 89 -17.99 3.20 -3.40
CA ILE A 89 -18.60 3.54 -4.69
C ILE A 89 -20.00 2.93 -4.80
N ALA A 90 -20.16 1.65 -4.41
CA ALA A 90 -21.44 0.97 -4.45
C ALA A 90 -22.48 1.68 -3.57
N ASP A 91 -22.11 2.08 -2.35
CA ASP A 91 -22.99 2.80 -1.42
C ASP A 91 -23.48 4.12 -2.00
N ILE A 92 -22.61 4.89 -2.65
CA ILE A 92 -22.98 6.15 -3.30
C ILE A 92 -23.96 5.89 -4.45
N ILE A 93 -23.73 4.85 -5.26
CA ILE A 93 -24.62 4.48 -6.36
C ILE A 93 -25.97 4.03 -5.84
N VAL A 94 -26.01 3.16 -4.83
CA VAL A 94 -27.25 2.68 -4.20
C VAL A 94 -28.04 3.85 -3.63
N SER A 95 -27.37 4.71 -2.84
CA SER A 95 -27.99 5.91 -2.27
C SER A 95 -28.58 6.82 -3.35
N ARG A 96 -27.88 6.98 -4.48
CA ARG A 96 -28.39 7.78 -5.61
C ARG A 96 -29.60 7.14 -6.28
N LEU A 97 -29.60 5.81 -6.44
CA LEU A 97 -30.74 5.08 -7.00
C LEU A 97 -31.96 5.13 -6.09
N GLU A 98 -31.76 5.05 -4.78
CA GLU A 98 -32.82 5.20 -3.78
C GLU A 98 -33.45 6.60 -3.81
N SER A 99 -32.63 7.66 -3.83
CA SER A 99 -33.11 9.05 -3.96
C SER A 99 -33.90 9.24 -5.27
N TRP A 100 -33.41 8.69 -6.38
CA TRP A 100 -34.11 8.76 -7.66
C TRP A 100 -35.46 8.02 -7.63
N LEU A 101 -35.51 6.82 -7.04
CA LEU A 101 -36.76 6.04 -6.90
C LEU A 101 -37.76 6.72 -5.96
N ALA A 102 -37.29 7.43 -4.93
CA ALA A 102 -38.12 8.21 -4.02
C ALA A 102 -38.69 9.49 -4.67
N GLY A 103 -38.23 9.86 -5.86
CA GLY A 103 -38.61 11.11 -6.53
C GLY A 103 -37.97 12.36 -5.90
N GLU A 104 -36.87 12.17 -5.17
CA GLU A 104 -36.05 13.21 -4.56
C GLU A 104 -34.90 13.52 -5.53
N ASP A 105 -35.17 14.35 -6.55
CA ASP A 105 -34.15 14.97 -7.41
C ASP A 105 -33.89 16.43 -7.01
#